data_AF-A0A151TS11-F1
#
_entry.id   AF-A0A151TS11-F1
#
_cell.length_a   1.000
_cell.length_b   1.000
_cell.length_c   1.000
_cell.angle_alpha   90.00
_cell.angle_beta   90.00
_cell.angle_gamma   90.00
#
_symmetry.space_group_name_H-M   'P 1'
#
loop_
_entity.id
_entity.type
_entity.pdbx_description
1 polymer ?
#
loop_
_entity_poly.entity_id
_entity_poly.type
_entity_poly.pdbx_seq_one_letter_code
_entity_poly.pdbx_strand_id
1 'polypeptide(L)'
;MGGLVLDREFFHMRCCAHILNLVVMDGLRELTYSITSIHNTIRFVRSSPQSQAKFKECIEFGGISSYNLVFPNVSIRWNSTYIMLETIENFQLAFKKVEFED
;
A
#
# COMPACT_ATOMS: atom_id res chain seq x y z
N MET A 1 8.80 12.42 53.62
CA MET A 1 8.40 11.03 53.34
C MET A 1 7.74 11.01 51.97
N GLY A 2 8.12 10.03 51.14
CA GLY A 2 7.94 10.04 49.70
C GLY A 2 6.50 10.05 49.25
N GLY A 3 6.11 11.14 48.60
CA GLY A 3 5.00 11.11 47.67
C GLY A 3 5.47 10.40 46.40
N LEU A 4 4.72 9.38 45.99
CA LEU A 4 4.34 9.09 44.61
C LEU A 4 3.33 7.94 44.72
N VAL A 5 2.07 8.32 44.58
CA VAL A 5 0.92 7.43 44.47
C VAL A 5 1.15 6.49 43.29
N LEU A 6 1.10 5.17 43.55
CA LEU A 6 1.03 4.08 42.57
C LEU A 6 2.28 3.93 41.68
N ASP A 7 3.31 3.35 42.29
CA ASP A 7 4.48 2.64 41.76
C ASP A 7 4.67 2.50 40.23
N ARG A 8 4.76 3.61 39.49
CA ARG A 8 5.23 3.64 38.08
C ARG A 8 4.47 2.77 37.06
N GLU A 9 3.43 2.02 37.42
CA GLU A 9 2.74 1.07 36.56
C GLU A 9 1.96 1.73 35.41
N PHE A 10 1.65 3.03 35.51
CA PHE A 10 0.84 3.76 34.54
C PHE A 10 1.61 4.75 33.66
N PHE A 11 2.95 4.78 33.72
CA PHE A 11 3.75 5.74 32.94
C PHE A 11 4.02 5.34 31.49
N HIS A 12 3.44 4.24 31.00
CA HIS A 12 3.63 3.80 29.62
C HIS A 12 2.46 4.24 28.71
N MET A 13 2.33 5.55 28.48
CA MET A 13 1.40 6.09 27.49
C MET A 13 1.96 5.89 26.07
N ARG A 14 1.19 5.23 25.21
CA ARG A 14 1.54 5.10 23.78
C ARG A 14 1.43 6.45 23.10
N CYS A 15 2.39 6.82 22.26
CA CYS A 15 2.31 8.04 21.47
C CYS A 15 1.17 7.97 20.44
N CYS A 16 0.63 9.11 20.02
CA CYS A 16 -0.46 9.15 19.03
C CYS A 16 -0.07 8.45 17.72
N ALA A 17 1.19 8.56 17.29
CA ALA A 17 1.69 7.85 16.11
C ALA A 17 1.59 6.32 16.27
N HIS A 18 1.84 5.79 17.48
CA HIS A 18 1.71 4.37 17.77
C HIS A 18 0.23 3.95 17.83
N ILE A 19 -0.65 4.77 18.42
CA ILE A 19 -2.10 4.51 18.42
C ILE A 19 -2.64 4.48 17.00
N LEU A 20 -2.30 5.47 16.17
CA LEU A 20 -2.67 5.52 14.75
C LEU A 20 -2.18 4.29 13.99
N ASN A 21 -0.92 3.89 14.20
CA ASN A 21 -0.39 2.68 13.57
C ASN A 21 -1.18 1.43 13.95
N LEU A 22 -1.60 1.28 15.20
CA LEU A 22 -2.41 0.14 15.63
C LEU A 22 -3.79 0.12 14.94
N VAL A 23 -4.48 1.26 14.90
CA VAL A 23 -5.80 1.38 14.26
C VAL A 23 -5.72 1.09 12.77
N VAL A 24 -4.75 1.70 12.08
CA VAL A 24 -4.56 1.50 10.64
C VAL A 24 -4.21 0.04 10.33
N MET A 25 -3.28 -0.55 11.07
CA MET A 25 -2.86 -1.94 10.84
C MET A 25 -4.00 -2.94 11.09
N ASP A 26 -4.85 -2.69 12.09
CA ASP A 26 -6.03 -3.51 12.32
C ASP A 26 -7.03 -3.42 11.16
N GLY A 27 -7.29 -2.20 10.65
CA GLY A 27 -8.14 -2.02 9.46
C GLY A 27 -7.56 -2.65 8.19
N LEU A 28 -6.25 -2.56 7.98
CA LEU A 28 -5.58 -3.20 6.84
C LEU A 28 -5.63 -4.73 6.92
N ARG A 29 -5.75 -5.31 8.12
CA ARG A 29 -5.83 -6.77 8.32
C ARG A 29 -7.07 -7.36 7.66
N GLU A 30 -8.20 -6.69 7.75
CA GLU A 30 -9.45 -7.09 7.07
C GLU A 30 -9.31 -7.05 5.54
N LEU A 31 -8.42 -6.20 5.02
CA LEU A 31 -8.17 -6.01 3.59
C LEU A 31 -6.94 -6.77 3.09
N THR A 32 -6.34 -7.64 3.91
CA THR A 32 -5.06 -8.30 3.62
C THR A 32 -5.08 -9.03 2.28
N TYR A 33 -6.20 -9.71 1.96
CA TYR A 33 -6.33 -10.43 0.69
C TYR A 33 -6.24 -9.49 -0.52
N SER A 34 -7.04 -8.42 -0.53
CA SER A 34 -7.06 -7.44 -1.63
C SER A 34 -5.71 -6.74 -1.77
N ILE A 35 -5.09 -6.36 -0.65
CA ILE A 35 -3.76 -5.74 -0.61
C ILE A 35 -2.70 -6.70 -1.18
N THR A 36 -2.75 -7.97 -0.80
CA THR A 36 -1.82 -9.00 -1.31
C THR A 36 -2.01 -9.24 -2.81
N SER A 37 -3.27 -9.27 -3.28
CA SER A 37 -3.59 -9.40 -4.70
C SER A 37 -2.97 -8.25 -5.52
N ILE A 38 -3.21 -7.01 -5.07
CA ILE A 38 -2.62 -5.81 -5.69
C ILE A 38 -1.08 -5.90 -5.72
N HIS A 39 -0.48 -6.31 -4.60
CA HIS A 39 0.97 -6.46 -4.51
C HIS A 39 1.52 -7.51 -5.49
N ASN A 40 0.80 -8.62 -5.68
CA ASN A 40 1.15 -9.65 -6.67
C ASN A 40 1.02 -9.13 -8.10
N THR A 41 -0.02 -8.37 -8.41
CA THR A 41 -0.18 -7.74 -9.72
C THR A 41 0.95 -6.76 -10.02
N ILE A 42 1.31 -5.90 -9.07
CA ILE A 42 2.46 -5.00 -9.20
C ILE A 42 3.76 -5.80 -9.40
N ARG A 43 3.94 -6.88 -8.64
CA ARG A 43 5.10 -7.77 -8.79
C ARG A 43 5.15 -8.39 -10.18
N PHE A 44 4.02 -8.82 -10.74
CA PHE A 44 3.91 -9.35 -12.09
C PHE A 44 4.27 -8.31 -13.15
N VAL A 45 3.69 -7.10 -13.07
CA VAL A 45 4.01 -6.00 -13.98
C VAL A 45 5.51 -5.69 -13.96
N ARG A 46 6.16 -5.76 -12.79
CA ARG A 46 7.59 -5.51 -12.64
C ARG A 46 8.50 -6.69 -12.98
N SER A 47 7.95 -7.89 -13.15
CA SER A 47 8.73 -9.12 -13.26
C SER A 47 9.58 -9.19 -14.54
N SER A 48 9.13 -8.56 -15.62
CA SER A 48 9.83 -8.57 -16.90
C SER A 48 9.67 -7.24 -17.68
N PRO A 49 10.62 -6.88 -18.55
CA PRO A 49 10.47 -5.72 -19.44
C PRO A 49 9.25 -5.84 -20.38
N GLN A 50 8.88 -7.06 -20.77
CA GLN A 50 7.73 -7.35 -21.63
C GLN A 50 6.42 -7.04 -20.90
N SER A 51 6.29 -7.46 -19.64
CA SER A 51 5.13 -7.14 -18.79
C SER A 51 5.03 -5.63 -18.54
N GLN A 52 6.15 -4.93 -18.34
CA GLN A 52 6.17 -3.47 -18.21
C GLN A 52 5.74 -2.77 -19.50
N ALA A 53 6.20 -3.27 -20.66
CA ALA A 53 5.82 -2.71 -21.95
C ALA A 53 4.32 -2.87 -22.24
N LYS A 54 3.76 -4.06 -22.01
CA LYS A 54 2.31 -4.29 -22.12
C LYS A 54 1.51 -3.37 -21.21
N PHE A 55 1.92 -3.26 -19.94
CA PHE A 55 1.24 -2.38 -19.01
C PHE A 55 1.32 -0.89 -19.42
N LYS A 56 2.46 -0.46 -19.98
CA LYS A 56 2.62 0.89 -20.53
C LYS A 56 1.66 1.16 -21.69
N GLU A 57 1.47 0.19 -22.58
CA GLU A 57 0.50 0.28 -23.67
C GLU A 57 -0.94 0.44 -23.12
N CYS A 58 -1.31 -0.32 -22.09
CA CYS A 58 -2.61 -0.17 -21.42
C CYS A 58 -2.79 1.22 -20.78
N ILE A 59 -1.73 1.77 -20.18
CA ILE A 59 -1.72 3.13 -19.59
C ILE A 59 -1.91 4.20 -20.68
N GLU A 60 -1.17 4.08 -21.78
CA GLU A 60 -1.23 5.02 -22.92
C GLU A 60 -2.63 5.01 -23.55
N PHE A 61 -3.22 3.83 -23.73
CA PHE A 61 -4.61 3.69 -24.20
C PHE A 61 -5.61 4.31 -23.19
N GLY A 62 -5.32 4.21 -21.89
CA GLY A 62 -6.10 4.86 -20.83
C GLY A 62 -6.01 6.39 -20.80
N GLY A 63 -5.17 7.00 -21.65
CA GLY A 63 -4.95 8.45 -21.66
C GLY A 63 -4.17 8.97 -20.45
N ILE A 64 -3.51 8.09 -19.69
CA ILE A 64 -2.76 8.44 -18.50
C ILE A 64 -1.34 8.84 -18.93
N SER A 65 -1.03 10.12 -18.84
CA SER A 65 0.27 10.70 -19.27
C SER A 65 1.42 10.47 -18.28
N SER A 66 1.13 9.97 -17.09
CA SER A 66 2.08 9.76 -16.00
C SER A 66 2.48 8.28 -15.89
N TYR A 67 3.70 7.95 -16.31
CA TYR A 67 4.27 6.59 -16.24
C TYR A 67 5.11 6.34 -14.97
N ASN A 68 4.81 6.97 -13.84
CA ASN A 68 5.58 6.71 -12.62
C ASN A 68 5.16 5.39 -11.97
N LEU A 69 5.70 4.28 -12.48
CA LEU A 69 5.63 2.90 -11.94
C LEU A 69 6.39 2.73 -10.60
N VAL A 70 6.41 3.79 -9.79
CA VAL A 70 7.10 3.85 -8.50
C VAL A 70 6.15 3.31 -7.43
N PHE A 71 5.88 2.01 -7.48
CA PHE A 71 5.26 1.32 -6.36
C PHE A 71 6.33 1.08 -5.28
N PRO A 72 6.21 1.67 -4.07
CA PRO A 72 7.21 1.50 -3.03
C PRO A 72 7.22 0.04 -2.54
N ASN A 73 8.29 -0.69 -2.82
CA ASN A 73 8.46 -2.07 -2.37
C ASN A 73 9.07 -2.13 -0.96
N VAL A 74 8.34 -1.63 0.03
CA VAL A 74 8.80 -1.69 1.44
C VAL A 74 7.64 -2.06 2.35
N SER A 75 7.55 -3.32 2.72
CA SER A 75 6.44 -3.94 3.49
C SER A 75 6.40 -3.60 4.99
N ILE A 76 7.10 -2.56 5.46
CA ILE A 76 7.39 -2.42 6.91
C ILE A 76 6.51 -1.36 7.60
N ARG A 77 5.80 -0.48 6.87
CA ARG A 77 4.90 0.54 7.45
C ARG A 77 3.64 0.74 6.61
N TRP A 78 2.51 1.07 7.25
CA TRP A 78 1.23 1.36 6.58
C TRP A 78 1.34 2.45 5.50
N ASN A 79 2.29 3.37 5.64
CA ASN A 79 2.59 4.40 4.65
C ASN A 79 2.87 3.82 3.25
N SER A 80 3.57 2.69 3.17
CA SER A 80 3.90 2.07 1.88
C SER A 80 2.68 1.43 1.24
N THR A 81 1.80 0.82 2.04
CA THR A 81 0.49 0.34 1.57
C THR A 81 -0.37 1.51 1.11
N TYR A 82 -0.39 2.61 1.85
CA TYR A 82 -1.12 3.83 1.46
C TYR A 82 -0.65 4.35 0.11
N ILE A 83 0.66 4.59 -0.06
CA ILE A 83 1.22 5.10 -1.33
C ILE A 83 0.95 4.10 -2.47
N MET A 84 1.06 2.79 -2.22
CA MET A 84 0.73 1.77 -3.22
C MET A 84 -0.73 1.87 -3.67
N LEU A 85 -1.67 2.01 -2.73
CA LEU A 85 -3.10 2.12 -3.03
C LEU A 85 -3.44 3.44 -3.73
N GLU A 86 -2.89 4.56 -3.27
CA GLU A 86 -3.03 5.88 -3.93
C GLU A 86 -2.48 5.85 -5.35
N THR A 87 -1.32 5.20 -5.55
CA THR A 87 -0.72 5.05 -6.88
C THR A 87 -1.59 4.16 -7.77
N ILE A 88 -2.08 3.02 -7.27
CA ILE A 88 -2.87 2.09 -8.10
C ILE A 88 -4.25 2.63 -8.46
N GLU A 89 -4.84 3.48 -7.62
CA GLU A 89 -6.09 4.17 -7.92
C GLU A 89 -6.01 4.93 -9.25
N ASN A 90 -4.89 5.63 -9.49
CA ASN A 90 -4.63 6.33 -10.74
C ASN A 90 -4.54 5.41 -11.97
N PHE A 91 -4.31 4.11 -11.77
CA PHE A 91 -4.16 3.12 -12.84
C PHE A 91 -5.36 2.15 -12.95
N GLN A 92 -6.46 2.37 -12.22
CA GLN A 92 -7.63 1.48 -12.25
C GLN A 92 -8.16 1.21 -13.66
N LEU A 93 -8.16 2.22 -14.54
CA LEU A 93 -8.61 2.08 -15.93
C LEU A 93 -7.68 1.20 -16.77
N ALA A 94 -6.37 1.22 -16.48
CA ALA A 94 -5.40 0.35 -17.14
C ALA A 94 -5.55 -1.10 -16.66
N PHE A 95 -5.69 -1.31 -15.34
CA PHE A 95 -5.87 -2.65 -14.77
C PHE A 95 -7.17 -3.34 -15.20
N LYS A 96 -8.29 -2.60 -15.28
CA LYS A 96 -9.56 -3.14 -15.79
C LYS A 96 -9.46 -3.69 -17.20
N LYS A 97 -8.48 -3.27 -18.00
CA LYS A 97 -8.30 -3.72 -19.38
C LYS A 97 -7.33 -4.89 -19.53
N VAL A 98 -6.34 -5.02 -18.66
CA VAL A 98 -5.48 -6.21 -18.61
C VAL A 98 -6.32 -7.48 -18.41
N GLU A 99 -7.43 -7.41 -17.65
CA GLU A 99 -8.39 -8.51 -17.49
C GLU A 99 -9.18 -8.88 -18.77
N PHE A 100 -9.15 -8.08 -19.84
CA PHE A 100 -9.83 -8.39 -21.11
C PHE A 100 -8.90 -8.98 -22.18
N GLU A 101 -7.58 -8.95 -21.98
CA GLU A 101 -6.58 -9.40 -22.97
C GLU A 101 -5.90 -10.74 -22.59
N ASP A 102 -6.21 -11.30 -21.42
CA ASP A 102 -5.99 -12.71 -21.05
C ASP A 102 -7.30 -13.52 -21.22
#